data_AF-A0A183HFW1-F1
#
_entry.id   AF-A0A183HFW1-F1
#
_cell.length_a   1.000
_cell.length_b   1.000
_cell.length_c   1.000
_cell.angle_alpha   90.00
_cell.angle_beta   90.00
_cell.angle_gamma   90.00
#
_symmetry.space_group_name_H-M   'P 1'
#
loop_
_entity.id
_entity.type
_entity.pdbx_description
1 polymer ?
#
loop_
_entity_poly.entity_id
_entity_poly.type
_entity_poly.pdbx_seq_one_letter_code
_entity_poly.pdbx_strand_id
1 'polypeptide(L)'
;MISTMRPDIDNVDEYVRNTTARAFAVVASALGIPALLPFLKAVCKSKKSWQARHTGIKIVQQMAILMGCAVLPHLRSLVEIVETGLVDDQQKVRTITALCLAALAEAATPYGIEAFDSVLKPLWKGIRSHRGKGLAAFLKAIGFLIPLMDAEYASYYTREVMLILIREFASPDEEMKKIVLKVVKQCCATDGVEAAYIRDEILAHFFKAFWNHRMALDRRNYRQLVDTTVEMAQKV
;
A
#
# COMPACT_ATOMS: atom_id res chain seq x y z
N MET A 1 12.97 10.27 -25.18
CA MET A 1 12.32 10.51 -23.88
C MET A 1 13.13 9.96 -22.72
N ILE A 2 13.46 8.66 -22.67
CA ILE A 2 14.27 8.08 -21.58
C ILE A 2 15.62 8.80 -21.42
N SER A 3 16.35 9.06 -22.51
CA SER A 3 17.64 9.76 -22.47
C SER A 3 17.54 11.18 -21.88
N THR A 4 16.45 11.90 -22.19
CA THR A 4 16.20 13.27 -21.73
C THR A 4 15.89 13.34 -20.24
N MET A 5 15.09 12.40 -19.71
CA MET A 5 14.64 12.40 -18.32
C MET A 5 15.54 11.61 -17.38
N ARG A 6 16.50 10.83 -17.91
CA ARG A 6 17.42 10.00 -17.11
C ARG A 6 18.21 10.78 -16.06
N PRO A 7 18.76 12.00 -16.34
CA PRO A 7 19.50 12.77 -15.35
C PRO A 7 18.66 13.20 -14.15
N ASP A 8 17.34 13.26 -14.28
CA ASP A 8 16.45 13.73 -13.22
C ASP A 8 16.02 12.64 -12.23
N ILE A 9 16.39 11.39 -12.50
CA ILE A 9 15.97 10.22 -11.70
C ILE A 9 16.63 10.20 -10.32
N ASP A 10 17.90 10.59 -10.25
CA ASP A 10 18.70 10.66 -9.04
C ASP A 10 19.04 12.10 -8.62
N ASN A 11 18.33 13.08 -9.19
CA ASN A 11 18.42 14.48 -8.78
C ASN A 11 18.23 14.62 -7.27
N VAL A 12 18.99 15.50 -6.61
CA VAL A 12 18.94 15.70 -5.15
C VAL A 12 17.58 16.26 -4.71
N ASP A 13 16.95 17.08 -5.56
CA ASP A 13 15.64 17.66 -5.29
C ASP A 13 14.50 16.63 -5.45
N GLU A 14 13.71 16.46 -4.40
CA GLU A 14 12.56 15.58 -4.39
C GLU A 14 11.43 16.06 -5.32
N TYR A 15 11.27 17.38 -5.49
CA TYR A 15 10.24 17.93 -6.36
C TYR A 15 10.48 17.54 -7.83
N VAL A 16 11.74 17.66 -8.28
CA VAL A 16 12.16 17.23 -9.61
C VAL A 16 11.90 15.73 -9.79
N ARG A 17 12.38 14.89 -8.86
CA ARG A 17 12.15 13.43 -8.91
C ARG A 17 10.66 13.07 -8.98
N ASN A 18 9.81 13.77 -8.22
CA ASN A 18 8.36 13.54 -8.20
C ASN A 18 7.69 13.91 -9.52
N THR A 19 8.10 15.02 -10.13
CA THR A 19 7.61 15.47 -11.43
C THR A 19 8.05 14.50 -12.53
N THR A 20 9.33 14.10 -12.50
CA THR A 20 9.90 13.09 -13.40
C THR A 20 9.16 11.76 -13.31
N ALA A 21 8.83 11.30 -12.08
CA ALA A 21 8.11 10.04 -11.89
C ALA A 21 6.70 10.07 -12.52
N ARG A 22 5.98 11.19 -12.37
CA ARG A 22 4.66 11.38 -13.00
C ARG A 22 4.75 11.46 -14.52
N ALA A 23 5.74 12.18 -15.04
CA ALA A 23 5.96 12.28 -16.47
C ALA A 23 6.28 10.90 -17.09
N PHE A 24 7.07 10.05 -16.43
CA PHE A 24 7.29 8.68 -16.89
C PHE A 24 6.02 7.82 -16.88
N ALA A 25 5.12 8.00 -15.92
CA ALA A 25 3.84 7.30 -15.92
C ALA A 25 2.96 7.69 -17.11
N VAL A 26 2.95 8.99 -17.48
CA VAL A 26 2.27 9.46 -18.70
C VAL A 26 2.92 8.92 -19.97
N VAL A 27 4.25 8.82 -20.00
CA VAL A 27 4.95 8.17 -21.11
C VAL A 27 4.58 6.68 -21.21
N ALA A 28 4.42 6.01 -20.07
CA ALA A 28 4.00 4.60 -20.01
C ALA A 28 2.59 4.40 -20.56
N SER A 29 1.67 5.33 -20.29
CA SER A 29 0.31 5.24 -20.83
C SER A 29 0.26 5.48 -22.34
N ALA A 30 1.17 6.29 -22.89
CA ALA A 30 1.26 6.55 -24.32
C ALA A 30 1.98 5.43 -25.11
N LEU A 31 3.08 4.88 -24.58
CA LEU A 31 3.92 3.89 -25.27
C LEU A 31 3.65 2.43 -24.86
N GLY A 32 2.87 2.23 -23.80
CA GLY A 32 2.63 0.93 -23.18
C GLY A 32 3.65 0.58 -22.08
N ILE A 33 3.18 -0.15 -21.07
CA ILE A 33 3.98 -0.64 -19.94
C ILE A 33 5.19 -1.48 -20.41
N PRO A 34 5.07 -2.42 -21.38
CA PRO A 34 6.18 -3.27 -21.79
C PRO A 34 7.43 -2.51 -22.24
N ALA A 35 7.24 -1.35 -22.90
CA ALA A 35 8.34 -0.55 -23.42
C ALA A 35 9.23 0.04 -22.32
N LEU A 36 8.69 0.24 -21.11
CA LEU A 36 9.42 0.79 -19.96
C LEU A 36 9.94 -0.27 -18.99
N LEU A 37 9.54 -1.54 -19.09
CA LEU A 37 9.95 -2.59 -18.16
C LEU A 37 11.48 -2.75 -18.04
N PRO A 38 12.27 -2.80 -19.13
CA PRO A 38 13.73 -2.95 -19.01
C PRO A 38 14.37 -1.78 -18.28
N PHE A 39 13.86 -0.57 -18.55
CA PHE A 39 14.31 0.66 -17.89
C PHE A 39 13.97 0.65 -16.39
N LEU A 40 12.73 0.30 -16.02
CA LEU A 40 12.32 0.21 -14.62
C LEU A 40 13.12 -0.85 -13.87
N LYS A 41 13.36 -2.01 -14.48
CA LYS A 41 14.19 -3.08 -13.90
C LYS A 41 15.61 -2.60 -13.58
N ALA A 42 16.19 -1.77 -14.45
CA ALA A 42 17.53 -1.20 -14.23
C ALA A 42 17.52 -0.10 -13.16
N VAL A 43 16.52 0.79 -13.14
CA VAL A 43 16.45 1.91 -12.20
C VAL A 43 16.12 1.44 -10.78
N CYS A 44 15.14 0.54 -10.62
CA CYS A 44 14.75 0.00 -9.31
C CYS A 44 15.86 -0.84 -8.66
N LYS A 45 16.79 -1.40 -9.45
CA LYS A 45 17.95 -2.16 -8.97
C LYS A 45 19.28 -1.39 -9.07
N SER A 46 19.21 -0.07 -9.26
CA SER A 46 20.40 0.77 -9.37
C SER A 46 21.22 0.76 -8.08
N LYS A 47 22.51 0.40 -8.20
CA LYS A 47 23.47 0.47 -7.08
C LYS A 47 24.08 1.86 -6.90
N LYS A 48 23.81 2.80 -7.81
CA LYS A 48 24.45 4.13 -7.81
C LYS A 48 23.88 5.04 -6.72
N SER A 49 22.56 5.06 -6.57
CA SER A 49 21.87 5.96 -5.65
C SER A 49 20.55 5.37 -5.18
N TRP A 50 20.22 5.58 -3.91
CA TRP A 50 18.90 5.20 -3.38
C TRP A 50 17.80 6.09 -3.95
N GLN A 51 18.12 7.32 -4.35
CA GLN A 51 17.23 8.26 -5.03
C GLN A 51 16.75 7.65 -6.36
N ALA A 52 17.64 7.04 -7.15
CA ALA A 52 17.24 6.36 -8.38
C ALA A 52 16.26 5.22 -8.09
N ARG A 53 16.58 4.35 -7.12
CA ARG A 53 15.69 3.25 -6.71
C ARG A 53 14.33 3.76 -6.27
N HIS A 54 14.31 4.79 -5.41
CA HIS A 54 13.10 5.44 -4.94
C HIS A 54 12.26 6.01 -6.09
N THR A 55 12.86 6.76 -7.01
CA THR A 55 12.17 7.33 -8.17
C THR A 55 11.65 6.24 -9.10
N GLY A 56 12.43 5.17 -9.34
CA GLY A 56 11.99 4.01 -10.13
C GLY A 56 10.71 3.39 -9.58
N ILE A 57 10.68 3.14 -8.27
CA ILE A 57 9.50 2.59 -7.60
C ILE A 57 8.33 3.58 -7.62
N LYS A 58 8.62 4.88 -7.49
CA LYS A 58 7.61 5.93 -7.61
C LYS A 58 7.00 6.00 -9.01
N ILE A 59 7.77 5.75 -10.07
CA ILE A 59 7.24 5.63 -11.44
C ILE A 59 6.23 4.48 -11.50
N VAL A 60 6.57 3.30 -10.98
CA VAL A 60 5.65 2.15 -10.93
C VAL A 60 4.38 2.48 -10.16
N GLN A 61 4.50 3.19 -9.02
CA GLN A 61 3.33 3.64 -8.26
C GLN A 61 2.44 4.59 -9.07
N GLN A 62 3.02 5.58 -9.76
CA GLN A 62 2.24 6.51 -10.57
C GLN A 62 1.62 5.81 -11.80
N MET A 63 2.29 4.81 -12.36
CA MET A 63 1.73 3.95 -13.41
C MET A 63 0.51 3.18 -12.89
N ALA A 64 0.58 2.62 -11.69
CA ALA A 64 -0.56 1.94 -11.07
C ALA A 64 -1.78 2.87 -10.92
N ILE A 65 -1.55 4.09 -10.45
CA ILE A 65 -2.60 5.09 -10.25
C ILE A 65 -3.19 5.57 -11.58
N LEU A 66 -2.35 5.80 -12.59
CA LEU A 66 -2.80 6.36 -13.89
C LEU A 66 -3.48 5.31 -14.77
N MET A 67 -2.96 4.08 -14.79
CA MET A 67 -3.43 3.00 -15.68
C MET A 67 -4.61 2.22 -15.09
N GLY A 68 -4.77 2.21 -13.76
CA GLY A 68 -5.81 1.45 -13.08
C GLY A 68 -5.77 -0.05 -13.43
N CYS A 69 -6.90 -0.62 -13.79
CA CYS A 69 -7.03 -2.05 -14.12
C CYS A 69 -6.21 -2.49 -15.35
N ALA A 70 -5.73 -1.57 -16.19
CA ALA A 70 -4.89 -1.91 -17.34
C ALA A 70 -3.50 -2.46 -16.94
N VAL A 71 -3.17 -2.46 -15.65
CA VAL A 71 -1.92 -3.01 -15.12
C VAL A 71 -1.91 -4.54 -15.06
N LEU A 72 -3.07 -5.21 -15.01
CA LEU A 72 -3.20 -6.65 -14.79
C LEU A 72 -2.24 -7.52 -15.64
N PRO A 73 -2.12 -7.34 -16.97
CA PRO A 73 -1.26 -8.19 -17.81
C PRO A 73 0.24 -8.09 -17.46
N HIS A 74 0.64 -7.00 -16.80
CA HIS A 74 2.03 -6.69 -16.45
C HIS A 74 2.28 -6.68 -14.95
N LEU A 75 1.26 -7.00 -14.14
CA LEU A 75 1.29 -6.90 -12.69
C LEU A 75 2.44 -7.69 -12.09
N ARG A 76 2.59 -8.96 -12.49
CA ARG A 76 3.68 -9.83 -12.03
C ARG A 76 5.06 -9.24 -12.30
N SER A 77 5.29 -8.76 -13.52
CA SER A 77 6.56 -8.13 -13.89
C SER A 77 6.84 -6.86 -13.08
N LEU A 78 5.82 -6.05 -12.80
CA LEU A 78 5.97 -4.85 -11.99
C LEU A 78 6.25 -5.18 -10.52
N VAL A 79 5.57 -6.19 -9.96
CA VAL A 79 5.80 -6.65 -8.58
C VAL A 79 7.23 -7.21 -8.43
N GLU A 80 7.69 -8.06 -9.35
CA GLU A 80 9.06 -8.61 -9.37
C GLU A 80 10.15 -7.53 -9.53
N ILE A 81 9.81 -6.38 -10.14
CA ILE A 81 10.74 -5.25 -10.25
C ILE A 81 10.87 -4.50 -8.91
N VAL A 82 9.78 -4.35 -8.16
CA VAL A 82 9.76 -3.54 -6.92
C VAL A 82 10.01 -4.34 -5.64
N GLU A 83 9.83 -5.67 -5.65
CA GLU A 83 9.91 -6.52 -4.44
C GLU A 83 11.20 -6.34 -3.63
N THR A 84 12.33 -6.13 -4.32
CA THR A 84 13.65 -5.95 -3.67
C THR A 84 13.71 -4.68 -2.82
N GLY A 85 12.85 -3.69 -3.08
CA GLY A 85 12.76 -2.46 -2.32
C GLY A 85 12.20 -2.63 -0.91
N LEU A 86 11.52 -3.74 -0.60
CA LEU A 86 10.99 -4.00 0.75
C LEU A 86 12.08 -4.29 1.77
N VAL A 87 13.22 -4.81 1.33
CA VAL A 87 14.37 -5.17 2.17
C VAL A 87 15.54 -4.19 2.01
N ASP A 88 15.30 -3.04 1.38
CA ASP A 88 16.31 -2.00 1.18
C ASP A 88 16.81 -1.42 2.51
N ASP A 89 18.08 -1.05 2.61
CA ASP A 89 18.64 -0.38 3.80
C ASP A 89 17.96 0.97 4.05
N GLN A 90 17.55 1.65 2.98
CA GLN A 90 16.97 2.99 3.08
C GLN A 90 15.47 2.93 3.40
N GLN A 91 15.07 3.49 4.54
CA GLN A 91 13.66 3.50 4.98
C GLN A 91 12.71 4.18 3.98
N LYS A 92 13.14 5.26 3.32
CA LYS A 92 12.35 5.93 2.29
C LYS A 92 12.03 4.99 1.11
N VAL A 93 12.98 4.14 0.72
CA VAL A 93 12.78 3.15 -0.35
C VAL A 93 11.81 2.06 0.11
N ARG A 94 11.97 1.52 1.32
CA ARG A 94 11.02 0.53 1.88
C ARG A 94 9.59 1.08 1.93
N THR A 95 9.45 2.32 2.38
CA THR A 95 8.14 3.00 2.52
C THR A 95 7.48 3.19 1.15
N ILE A 96 8.18 3.73 0.15
CA ILE A 96 7.59 3.90 -1.20
C ILE A 96 7.27 2.56 -1.86
N THR A 97 8.05 1.51 -1.58
CA THR A 97 7.79 0.15 -2.10
C THR A 97 6.48 -0.39 -1.56
N ALA A 98 6.25 -0.32 -0.24
CA ALA A 98 4.98 -0.74 0.34
C ALA A 98 3.80 0.09 -0.19
N LEU A 99 3.96 1.41 -0.34
CA LEU A 99 2.93 2.25 -0.95
C LEU A 99 2.69 1.97 -2.44
N CYS A 100 3.71 1.52 -3.17
CA CYS A 100 3.60 1.09 -4.56
C CYS A 100 2.82 -0.22 -4.66
N LEU A 101 3.12 -1.20 -3.80
CA LEU A 101 2.38 -2.45 -3.74
C LEU A 101 0.91 -2.24 -3.37
N ALA A 102 0.63 -1.32 -2.43
CA ALA A 102 -0.73 -0.92 -2.11
C ALA A 102 -1.48 -0.38 -3.34
N ALA A 103 -0.83 0.48 -4.14
CA ALA A 103 -1.42 1.06 -5.35
C ALA A 103 -1.61 0.00 -6.46
N LEU A 104 -0.68 -0.94 -6.60
CA LEU A 104 -0.81 -2.06 -7.54
C LEU A 104 -1.96 -2.99 -7.14
N ALA A 105 -2.10 -3.30 -5.84
CA ALA A 105 -3.19 -4.13 -5.34
C ALA A 105 -4.56 -3.43 -5.51
N GLU A 106 -4.63 -2.14 -5.20
CA GLU A 106 -5.82 -1.32 -5.46
C GLU A 106 -6.22 -1.31 -6.94
N ALA A 107 -5.24 -1.16 -7.84
CA ALA A 107 -5.46 -1.17 -9.28
C ALA A 107 -5.83 -2.57 -9.82
N ALA A 108 -5.38 -3.64 -9.17
CA ALA A 108 -5.63 -5.01 -9.56
C ALA A 108 -6.95 -5.59 -9.01
N THR A 109 -7.50 -4.98 -7.96
CA THR A 109 -8.71 -5.46 -7.26
C THR A 109 -9.86 -5.71 -8.26
N PRO A 110 -10.53 -6.88 -8.24
CA PRO A 110 -10.40 -7.99 -7.29
C PRO A 110 -9.47 -9.15 -7.73
N TYR A 111 -8.72 -9.03 -8.83
CA TYR A 111 -7.91 -10.11 -9.39
C TYR A 111 -6.40 -9.96 -9.08
N GLY A 112 -5.60 -10.98 -9.40
CA GLY A 112 -4.15 -10.86 -9.47
C GLY A 112 -3.39 -11.13 -8.16
N ILE A 113 -4.00 -11.81 -7.20
CA ILE A 113 -3.33 -12.20 -5.94
C ILE A 113 -2.05 -13.01 -6.17
N GLU A 114 -2.04 -13.87 -7.20
CA GLU A 114 -0.90 -14.71 -7.59
C GLU A 114 0.38 -13.89 -7.87
N ALA A 115 0.23 -12.67 -8.38
CA ALA A 115 1.36 -11.79 -8.67
C ALA A 115 2.06 -11.27 -7.41
N PHE A 116 1.41 -11.33 -6.25
CA PHE A 116 1.91 -10.79 -4.98
C PHE A 116 2.53 -11.84 -4.04
N ASP A 117 2.58 -13.11 -4.42
CA ASP A 117 3.08 -14.20 -3.56
C ASP A 117 4.49 -13.92 -3.00
N SER A 118 5.40 -13.42 -3.85
CA SER A 118 6.78 -13.11 -3.46
C SER A 118 6.91 -11.98 -2.42
N VAL A 119 5.93 -11.07 -2.35
CA VAL A 119 5.96 -9.90 -1.45
C VAL A 119 5.23 -10.12 -0.13
N LEU A 120 4.36 -11.15 -0.02
CA LEU A 120 3.61 -11.43 1.20
C LEU A 120 4.57 -11.65 2.39
N LYS A 121 5.50 -12.60 2.27
CA LYS A 121 6.42 -12.95 3.38
C LYS A 121 7.28 -11.76 3.85
N PRO A 122 7.92 -10.97 2.96
CA PRO A 122 8.61 -9.73 3.35
C PRO A 122 7.71 -8.71 4.07
N LEU A 123 6.48 -8.49 3.59
CA LEU A 123 5.54 -7.56 4.22
C LEU A 123 5.19 -7.99 5.65
N TRP A 124 4.91 -9.28 5.86
CA TRP A 124 4.62 -9.83 7.19
C TRP A 124 5.76 -9.66 8.18
N LYS A 125 6.98 -9.97 7.74
CA LYS A 125 8.18 -9.74 8.56
C LYS A 125 8.36 -8.24 8.88
N GLY A 126 8.05 -7.39 7.91
CA GLY A 126 8.11 -5.93 8.05
C GLY A 126 7.14 -5.39 9.10
N ILE A 127 5.89 -5.87 9.16
CA ILE A 127 4.90 -5.38 10.13
C ILE A 127 5.29 -5.68 11.58
N ARG A 128 5.93 -6.84 11.82
CA ARG A 128 6.39 -7.21 13.17
C ARG A 128 7.64 -6.44 13.61
N SER A 129 8.44 -5.91 12.67
CA SER A 129 9.74 -5.29 12.96
C SER A 129 9.75 -3.77 12.83
N HIS A 130 8.93 -3.18 11.96
CA HIS A 130 8.91 -1.75 11.71
C HIS A 130 7.96 -1.00 12.67
N ARG A 131 8.22 0.29 12.83
CA ARG A 131 7.45 1.25 13.67
C ARG A 131 7.24 2.56 12.90
N GLY A 132 6.25 3.35 13.34
CA GLY A 132 5.99 4.69 12.78
C GLY A 132 5.54 4.67 11.31
N LYS A 133 5.96 5.67 10.54
CA LYS A 133 5.53 5.85 9.13
C LYS A 133 5.86 4.67 8.21
N GLY A 134 6.95 3.96 8.49
CA GLY A 134 7.30 2.74 7.74
C GLY A 134 6.28 1.63 7.97
N LEU A 135 5.87 1.41 9.23
CA LEU A 135 4.82 0.45 9.57
C LEU A 135 3.48 0.82 8.90
N ALA A 136 3.14 2.11 8.89
CA ALA A 136 1.91 2.59 8.27
C ALA A 136 1.83 2.24 6.77
N ALA A 137 2.92 2.39 6.03
CA ALA A 137 2.97 2.00 4.61
C ALA A 137 2.79 0.48 4.42
N PHE A 138 3.36 -0.34 5.28
CA PHE A 138 3.22 -1.81 5.24
C PHE A 138 1.81 -2.25 5.59
N LEU A 139 1.21 -1.66 6.64
CA LEU A 139 -0.20 -1.90 7.00
C LEU A 139 -1.13 -1.53 5.86
N LYS A 140 -0.88 -0.40 5.19
CA LYS A 140 -1.65 0.00 4.01
C LYS A 140 -1.54 -1.04 2.90
N ALA A 141 -0.33 -1.53 2.59
CA ALA A 141 -0.14 -2.57 1.57
C ALA A 141 -0.95 -3.83 1.88
N ILE A 142 -0.88 -4.32 3.13
CA ILE A 142 -1.63 -5.52 3.51
C ILE A 142 -3.15 -5.29 3.46
N GLY A 143 -3.66 -4.14 3.89
CA GLY A 143 -5.09 -3.84 3.82
C GLY A 143 -5.64 -3.87 2.39
N PHE A 144 -4.83 -3.51 1.39
CA PHE A 144 -5.22 -3.65 -0.01
C PHE A 144 -5.02 -5.07 -0.54
N LEU A 145 -4.13 -5.89 0.02
CA LEU A 145 -3.91 -7.27 -0.40
C LEU A 145 -4.94 -8.26 0.16
N ILE A 146 -5.42 -8.05 1.39
CA ILE A 146 -6.38 -8.96 2.04
C ILE A 146 -7.65 -9.19 1.19
N PRO A 147 -8.29 -8.17 0.60
CA PRO A 147 -9.48 -8.37 -0.24
C PRO A 147 -9.23 -9.13 -1.55
N LEU A 148 -7.98 -9.32 -1.97
CA LEU A 148 -7.66 -10.12 -3.17
C LEU A 148 -7.47 -11.61 -2.83
N MET A 149 -7.42 -11.97 -1.54
CA MET A 149 -7.19 -13.35 -1.09
C MET A 149 -8.50 -14.13 -0.99
N ASP A 150 -8.39 -15.45 -1.10
CA ASP A 150 -9.50 -16.36 -0.78
C ASP A 150 -9.90 -16.25 0.70
N ALA A 151 -11.16 -16.59 1.00
CA ALA A 151 -11.75 -16.43 2.33
C ALA A 151 -10.91 -17.04 3.47
N GLU A 152 -10.34 -18.23 3.27
CA GLU A 152 -9.53 -18.93 4.26
C GLU A 152 -8.23 -18.15 4.59
N TYR A 153 -7.50 -17.75 3.55
CA TYR A 153 -6.27 -16.95 3.69
C TYR A 153 -6.56 -15.56 4.25
N ALA A 154 -7.63 -14.91 3.77
CA ALA A 154 -8.06 -13.61 4.27
C ALA A 154 -8.38 -13.66 5.77
N SER A 155 -9.05 -14.72 6.25
CA SER A 155 -9.35 -14.92 7.67
C SER A 155 -8.08 -15.08 8.50
N TYR A 156 -7.17 -15.96 8.08
CA TYR A 156 -5.90 -16.21 8.76
C TYR A 156 -5.07 -14.92 8.88
N TYR A 157 -4.87 -14.22 7.75
CA TYR A 157 -4.07 -13.02 7.72
C TYR A 157 -4.73 -11.84 8.43
N THR A 158 -6.05 -11.70 8.37
CA THR A 158 -6.75 -10.66 9.13
C THR A 158 -6.53 -10.81 10.62
N ARG A 159 -6.64 -12.04 11.17
CA ARG A 159 -6.45 -12.29 12.61
C ARG A 159 -5.06 -11.88 13.08
N GLU A 160 -4.03 -12.22 12.30
CA GLU A 160 -2.64 -11.85 12.60
C GLU A 160 -2.42 -10.33 12.57
N VAL A 161 -2.96 -9.62 11.58
CA VAL A 161 -2.78 -8.14 11.45
C VAL A 161 -3.58 -7.40 12.49
N MET A 162 -4.73 -7.93 12.89
CA MET A 162 -5.64 -7.26 13.82
C MET A 162 -4.97 -6.97 15.16
N LEU A 163 -4.10 -7.86 15.64
CA LEU A 163 -3.30 -7.63 16.85
C LEU A 163 -2.43 -6.37 16.74
N ILE A 164 -1.83 -6.14 15.57
CA ILE A 164 -1.05 -4.92 15.31
C ILE A 164 -1.98 -3.71 15.14
N LEU A 165 -3.10 -3.85 14.42
CA LEU A 165 -4.05 -2.75 14.22
C LEU A 165 -4.60 -2.24 15.56
N ILE A 166 -5.07 -3.13 16.42
CA ILE A 166 -5.60 -2.78 17.76
C ILE A 166 -4.55 -2.01 18.57
N ARG A 167 -3.28 -2.43 18.52
CA ARG A 167 -2.18 -1.72 19.17
C ARG A 167 -2.01 -0.30 18.61
N GLU A 168 -2.13 -0.12 17.30
CA GLU A 168 -1.96 1.17 16.63
C GLU A 168 -3.23 2.06 16.69
N PHE A 169 -4.38 1.58 17.20
CA PHE A 169 -5.58 2.42 17.40
C PHE A 169 -5.32 3.60 18.34
N ALA A 170 -4.44 3.42 19.33
CA ALA A 170 -4.05 4.47 20.27
C ALA A 170 -2.92 5.38 19.76
N SER A 171 -2.49 5.23 18.50
CA SER A 171 -1.39 6.01 17.94
C SER A 171 -1.75 7.52 17.93
N PRO A 172 -0.83 8.42 18.31
CA PRO A 172 -1.06 9.86 18.23
C PRO A 172 -0.93 10.41 16.79
N ASP A 173 -0.39 9.63 15.84
CA ASP A 173 -0.19 10.05 14.46
C ASP A 173 -1.49 9.92 13.64
N GLU A 174 -2.01 11.05 13.17
CA GLU A 174 -3.24 11.11 12.37
C GLU A 174 -3.12 10.37 11.01
N GLU A 175 -1.92 10.36 10.39
CA GLU A 175 -1.70 9.58 9.16
C GLU A 175 -1.82 8.08 9.44
N MET A 176 -1.31 7.63 10.60
CA MET A 176 -1.41 6.24 11.02
C MET A 176 -2.88 5.87 11.29
N LYS A 177 -3.61 6.66 12.07
CA LYS A 177 -5.04 6.41 12.34
C LYS A 177 -5.85 6.28 11.06
N LYS A 178 -5.60 7.17 10.09
CA LYS A 178 -6.26 7.15 8.79
C LYS A 178 -5.99 5.83 8.06
N ILE A 179 -4.75 5.37 8.05
CA ILE A 179 -4.40 4.10 7.41
C ILE A 179 -5.07 2.94 8.14
N VAL A 180 -4.98 2.91 9.46
CA VAL A 180 -5.56 1.84 10.28
C VAL A 180 -7.08 1.74 10.10
N LEU A 181 -7.80 2.87 10.09
CA LEU A 181 -9.24 2.90 9.79
C LEU A 181 -9.58 2.36 8.40
N LYS A 182 -8.73 2.64 7.40
CA LYS A 182 -8.93 2.14 6.04
C LYS A 182 -8.71 0.63 5.97
N VAL A 183 -7.67 0.14 6.64
CA VAL A 183 -7.37 -1.30 6.70
C VAL A 183 -8.48 -2.05 7.45
N VAL A 184 -8.98 -1.51 8.57
CA VAL A 184 -10.13 -2.09 9.29
C VAL A 184 -11.35 -2.19 8.37
N LYS A 185 -11.65 -1.12 7.61
CA LYS A 185 -12.73 -1.14 6.60
C LYS A 185 -12.56 -2.30 5.62
N GLN A 186 -11.36 -2.47 5.07
CA GLN A 186 -11.06 -3.50 4.07
C GLN A 186 -11.14 -4.92 4.64
N CYS A 187 -10.57 -5.14 5.82
CA CYS A 187 -10.65 -6.43 6.51
C CYS A 187 -12.10 -6.79 6.82
N CYS A 188 -12.89 -5.84 7.36
CA CYS A 188 -14.29 -6.06 7.64
C CYS A 188 -15.08 -6.35 6.35
N ALA A 189 -14.80 -5.71 5.23
CA ALA A 189 -15.50 -5.97 3.97
C ALA A 189 -15.18 -7.33 3.31
N THR A 190 -14.16 -8.07 3.77
CA THR A 190 -13.70 -9.30 3.08
C THR A 190 -14.45 -10.55 3.56
N ASP A 191 -14.99 -11.38 2.67
CA ASP A 191 -15.88 -12.51 2.99
C ASP A 191 -15.34 -13.51 4.03
N GLY A 192 -14.02 -13.65 4.17
CA GLY A 192 -13.39 -14.55 5.15
C GLY A 192 -13.46 -14.14 6.62
N VAL A 193 -13.88 -12.90 6.92
CA VAL A 193 -13.91 -12.38 8.30
C VAL A 193 -15.30 -12.51 8.90
N GLU A 194 -15.47 -13.46 9.83
CA GLU A 194 -16.75 -13.74 10.49
C GLU A 194 -17.24 -12.56 11.35
N ALA A 195 -18.57 -12.36 11.37
CA ALA A 195 -19.23 -11.34 12.18
C ALA A 195 -18.99 -11.50 13.69
N ALA A 196 -18.89 -12.74 14.17
CA ALA A 196 -18.56 -13.03 15.57
C ALA A 196 -17.20 -12.46 15.96
N TYR A 197 -16.17 -12.69 15.13
CA TYR A 197 -14.83 -12.15 15.36
C TYR A 197 -14.81 -10.62 15.40
N ILE A 198 -15.56 -9.96 14.51
CA ILE A 198 -15.65 -8.49 14.51
C ILE A 198 -16.25 -7.99 15.83
N ARG A 199 -17.34 -8.63 16.29
CA ARG A 199 -18.03 -8.25 17.55
C ARG A 199 -17.15 -8.41 18.76
N ASP A 200 -16.48 -9.55 18.90
CA ASP A 200 -15.80 -9.93 20.13
C ASP A 200 -14.43 -9.24 20.25
N GLU A 201 -13.69 -9.10 19.16
CA GLU A 201 -12.29 -8.64 19.19
C GLU A 201 -12.11 -7.18 18.73
N ILE A 202 -12.91 -6.71 17.76
CA ILE A 202 -12.64 -5.43 17.08
C ILE A 202 -13.50 -4.29 17.64
N LEU A 203 -14.82 -4.50 17.80
CA LEU A 203 -15.76 -3.41 18.09
C LEU A 203 -15.42 -2.65 19.38
N ALA A 204 -15.14 -3.35 20.48
CA ALA A 204 -14.84 -2.72 21.75
C ALA A 204 -13.62 -1.78 21.67
N HIS A 205 -12.55 -2.23 21.01
CA HIS A 205 -11.34 -1.44 20.80
C HIS A 205 -11.57 -0.28 19.84
N PHE A 206 -12.34 -0.51 18.77
CA PHE A 206 -12.64 0.49 17.75
C PHE A 206 -13.44 1.67 18.33
N PHE A 207 -14.54 1.40 19.03
CA PHE A 207 -15.37 2.46 19.62
C PHE A 207 -14.64 3.22 20.72
N LYS A 208 -13.84 2.53 21.55
CA LYS A 208 -13.04 3.19 22.60
C LYS A 208 -12.01 4.17 22.03
N ALA A 209 -11.38 3.84 20.90
CA ALA A 209 -10.29 4.64 20.33
C ALA A 209 -10.77 5.73 19.36
N PHE A 210 -11.70 5.42 18.47
CA PHE A 210 -12.04 6.30 17.34
C PHE A 210 -13.32 7.12 17.54
N TRP A 211 -14.29 6.65 18.33
CA TRP A 211 -15.53 7.38 18.58
C TRP A 211 -15.39 8.41 19.72
N ASN A 212 -14.48 9.37 19.52
CA ASN A 212 -14.16 10.43 20.46
C ASN A 212 -14.50 11.81 19.91
N HIS A 213 -14.80 12.79 20.78
CA HIS A 213 -15.15 14.16 20.36
C HIS A 213 -14.11 14.81 19.44
N ARG A 214 -12.81 14.51 19.61
CA ARG A 214 -11.73 15.02 18.75
C ARG A 214 -11.86 14.54 17.30
N MET A 215 -12.26 13.29 17.08
CA MET A 215 -12.43 12.71 15.75
C MET A 215 -13.65 13.29 15.03
N ALA A 216 -14.68 13.73 15.78
CA ALA A 216 -15.85 14.38 15.22
C ALA A 216 -15.54 15.79 14.66
N LEU A 217 -14.54 16.48 15.21
CA LEU A 217 -14.13 17.81 14.76
C LEU A 217 -13.27 17.77 13.48
N ASP A 218 -12.55 16.66 13.24
CA ASP A 218 -11.73 16.51 12.04
C ASP A 218 -12.60 16.06 10.86
N ARG A 219 -12.92 17.01 9.97
CA ARG A 219 -13.71 16.74 8.74
C ARG A 219 -13.11 15.66 7.84
N ARG A 220 -11.78 15.47 7.83
CA ARG A 220 -11.12 14.47 6.96
C ARG A 220 -11.30 13.06 7.53
N ASN A 221 -11.15 12.93 8.84
CA ASN A 221 -11.29 11.65 9.53
C ASN A 221 -12.75 11.29 9.80
N TYR A 222 -13.63 12.27 9.99
CA TYR A 222 -15.06 12.09 10.21
C TYR A 222 -15.70 11.22 9.14
N ARG A 223 -15.51 11.59 7.85
CA ARG A 223 -16.11 10.83 6.75
C ARG A 223 -15.62 9.39 6.73
N GLN A 224 -14.32 9.19 6.93
CA GLN A 224 -13.75 7.85 6.93
C GLN A 224 -14.22 7.01 8.12
N LEU A 225 -14.36 7.61 9.30
CA LEU A 225 -14.88 6.94 10.49
C LEU A 225 -16.33 6.50 10.28
N VAL A 226 -17.17 7.40 9.74
CA VAL A 226 -18.57 7.10 9.41
C VAL A 226 -18.64 5.97 8.39
N ASP A 227 -17.92 6.09 7.27
CA ASP A 227 -17.90 5.06 6.22
C ASP A 227 -17.43 3.71 6.77
N THR A 228 -16.37 3.66 7.57
CA THR A 228 -15.89 2.42 8.20
C THR A 228 -16.91 1.84 9.17
N THR A 229 -17.59 2.68 9.98
CA THR A 229 -18.60 2.19 10.93
C THR A 229 -19.81 1.60 10.20
N VAL A 230 -20.23 2.19 9.08
CA VAL A 230 -21.34 1.68 8.26
C VAL A 230 -21.00 0.31 7.66
N GLU A 231 -19.79 0.13 7.10
CA GLU A 231 -19.40 -1.19 6.58
C GLU A 231 -19.33 -2.26 7.67
N MET A 232 -18.82 -1.91 8.86
CA MET A 232 -18.79 -2.83 9.98
C MET A 232 -20.21 -3.26 10.37
N ALA A 233 -21.17 -2.32 10.36
CA ALA A 233 -22.57 -2.59 10.64
C ALA A 233 -23.29 -3.37 9.53
N GLN A 234 -22.84 -3.32 8.28
CA GLN A 234 -23.42 -4.12 7.20
C GLN A 234 -23.10 -5.62 7.34
N LYS A 235 -22.06 -5.96 8.10
CA LYS A 235 -21.58 -7.34 8.24
C LYS A 235 -21.90 -7.97 9.58
N VAL A 236 -22.03 -7.16 10.63
CA VAL A 236 -22.38 -7.57 11.99
C VAL A 236 -23.89 -7.65 12.14
#